data_AF-A0A660NU77-F1
#
_entry.id   AF-A0A660NU77-F1
#
_cell.length_a   1.000
_cell.length_b   1.000
_cell.length_c   1.000
_cell.angle_alpha   90.00
_cell.angle_beta   90.00
_cell.angle_gamma   90.00
#
_symmetry.space_group_name_H-M   'P 1'
#
loop_
_entity.id
_entity.type
_entity.pdbx_description
1 polymer ?
#
loop_
_entity_poly.entity_id
_entity_poly.type
_entity_poly.pdbx_seq_one_letter_code
_entity_poly.pdbx_strand_id
1 'polypeptide(L)'
;KFTTEYESAIFFGTAHTQLSDEEKMDALHLLIDKLSSDFKEIGDVYAHKSFHRVEIIRIDFTEFSGKRKKVPLAAQQVRTGD
;
A
#
# COMPACT_ATOMS: atom_id res chain seq x y z
N LYS A 1 11.01 25.04 -16.43
CA LYS A 1 11.11 23.56 -16.50
C LYS A 1 9.92 22.94 -15.77
N PHE A 2 8.99 22.29 -16.49
CA PHE A 2 7.83 21.64 -15.89
C PHE A 2 8.24 20.30 -15.26
N THR A 3 8.04 20.14 -13.95
CA THR A 3 8.32 18.90 -13.21
C THR A 3 7.43 18.84 -11.98
N THR A 4 7.00 17.64 -11.61
CA THR A 4 6.10 17.35 -10.47
C THR A 4 6.90 16.73 -9.34
N GLU A 5 6.56 17.09 -8.10
CA GLU A 5 7.10 16.41 -6.94
C GLU A 5 6.50 15.02 -6.82
N TYR A 6 7.31 14.04 -6.48
CA TYR A 6 6.85 12.67 -6.25
C TYR A 6 7.79 11.93 -5.31
N GLU A 7 7.23 10.91 -4.67
CA GLU A 7 7.97 9.84 -4.01
C GLU A 7 7.39 8.53 -4.52
N SER A 8 8.24 7.61 -4.92
CA SER A 8 7.85 6.31 -5.46
C SER A 8 8.81 5.24 -4.98
N ALA A 9 8.28 4.05 -4.73
CA ALA A 9 9.06 2.85 -4.49
C ALA A 9 8.56 1.72 -5.42
N ILE A 10 9.49 0.90 -5.88
CA ILE A 10 9.23 -0.32 -6.66
C ILE A 10 9.80 -1.48 -5.86
N PHE A 11 9.00 -2.50 -5.60
CA PHE A 11 9.39 -3.71 -4.91
C PHE A 11 9.36 -4.89 -5.89
N PHE A 12 10.37 -5.76 -5.80
CA PHE A 12 10.47 -7.02 -6.52
C PHE A 12 10.44 -8.15 -5.49
N GLY A 13 9.83 -9.27 -5.87
CA GLY A 13 9.69 -10.41 -4.98
C GLY A 13 8.87 -11.53 -5.60
N THR A 14 8.65 -12.57 -4.81
CA THR A 14 7.84 -13.72 -5.22
C THR A 14 6.42 -13.54 -4.70
N ALA A 15 5.44 -13.64 -5.60
CA ALA A 15 4.04 -13.66 -5.22
C ALA A 15 3.59 -15.08 -4.85
N HIS A 16 2.90 -15.19 -3.72
CA HIS A 16 2.28 -16.42 -3.22
C HIS A 16 0.77 -16.22 -3.14
N THR A 17 0.03 -17.17 -3.70
CA THR A 17 -1.44 -17.24 -3.68
C THR A 17 -1.87 -18.50 -2.95
N GLN A 18 -3.16 -18.65 -2.65
CA GLN A 18 -3.70 -19.84 -1.98
C GLN A 18 -3.04 -20.08 -0.62
N LEU A 19 -2.96 -19.03 0.18
CA LEU A 19 -2.46 -19.11 1.56
C LEU A 19 -3.35 -20.05 2.40
N SER A 20 -2.83 -20.50 3.53
CA SER A 20 -3.67 -21.21 4.50
C SER A 20 -4.79 -20.28 4.99
N ASP A 21 -5.91 -20.87 5.42
CA ASP A 21 -7.04 -20.07 5.91
C ASP A 21 -6.64 -19.20 7.12
N GLU A 22 -5.77 -19.72 7.98
CA GLU A 22 -5.19 -19.02 9.13
C GLU A 22 -4.36 -17.81 8.67
N GLU A 23 -3.38 -18.02 7.80
CA GLU A 23 -2.50 -16.94 7.31
C GLU A 23 -3.29 -15.88 6.54
N LYS A 24 -4.30 -16.30 5.77
CA LYS A 24 -5.19 -15.40 5.05
C LYS A 24 -6.04 -14.55 5.99
N MET A 25 -6.58 -15.12 7.07
CA MET A 25 -7.37 -14.36 8.04
C MET A 25 -6.50 -13.37 8.82
N ASP A 26 -5.33 -13.81 9.27
CA ASP A 26 -4.36 -12.94 9.94
C ASP A 26 -3.97 -11.76 9.04
N ALA A 27 -3.73 -12.00 7.75
CA ALA A 27 -3.45 -10.94 6.79
C ALA A 27 -4.61 -9.94 6.62
N LEU A 28 -5.86 -10.41 6.65
CA LEU A 28 -7.04 -9.54 6.61
C LEU A 28 -7.12 -8.66 7.87
N HIS A 29 -6.84 -9.22 9.05
CA HIS A 29 -6.79 -8.44 10.30
C HIS A 29 -5.67 -7.39 10.27
N LEU A 30 -4.49 -7.74 9.75
CA LEU A 30 -3.39 -6.77 9.58
C LEU A 30 -3.78 -5.62 8.64
N LEU A 31 -4.55 -5.89 7.58
CA LEU A 31 -5.07 -4.85 6.68
C LEU A 31 -6.09 -3.95 7.37
N ILE A 32 -7.00 -4.51 8.16
CA ILE A 32 -7.97 -3.75 8.96
C ILE A 32 -7.23 -2.84 9.94
N ASP A 33 -6.24 -3.38 10.65
CA ASP A 33 -5.44 -2.61 11.60
C ASP A 33 -4.67 -1.47 10.93
N LYS A 34 -4.15 -1.69 9.72
CA LYS A 34 -3.37 -0.72 8.96
C LYS A 34 -4.23 0.41 8.37
N LEU A 35 -5.40 0.07 7.84
CA LEU A 35 -6.18 0.96 6.97
C LEU A 35 -7.49 1.46 7.63
N SER A 36 -7.94 0.82 8.70
CA SER A 36 -9.25 1.08 9.32
C SER A 36 -9.24 0.71 10.81
N SER A 37 -8.20 1.16 11.54
CA SER A 37 -7.98 0.82 12.96
C SER A 37 -9.14 1.16 13.90
N ASP A 38 -9.97 2.14 13.54
CA ASP A 38 -11.14 2.55 14.33
C ASP A 38 -12.37 1.66 14.09
N PHE A 39 -12.30 0.74 13.12
CA PHE A 39 -13.41 -0.10 12.66
C PHE A 39 -13.11 -1.59 12.76
N LYS A 40 -12.26 -2.01 13.73
CA LYS A 40 -11.81 -3.41 13.86
C LYS A 40 -12.95 -4.42 13.95
N GLU A 41 -13.92 -4.17 14.82
CA GLU A 41 -15.04 -5.08 15.07
C GLU A 41 -15.89 -5.30 13.81
N ILE A 42 -16.27 -4.22 13.13
CA ILE A 42 -17.07 -4.32 11.91
C ILE A 42 -16.24 -4.85 10.73
N GLY A 43 -14.93 -4.54 10.68
CA GLY A 43 -14.00 -5.10 9.71
C GLY A 43 -13.88 -6.61 9.82
N ASP A 44 -13.75 -7.13 11.04
CA ASP A 44 -13.68 -8.57 11.32
C ASP A 44 -14.96 -9.30 10.86
N VAL A 45 -16.13 -8.73 11.17
CA VAL A 45 -17.42 -9.27 10.69
C VAL A 45 -17.44 -9.39 9.16
N TYR A 46 -16.93 -8.40 8.43
CA TYR A 46 -16.86 -8.46 6.97
C TYR A 46 -15.81 -9.43 6.44
N ALA A 47 -14.65 -9.53 7.11
CA ALA A 47 -13.60 -10.48 6.78
C ALA A 47 -14.14 -11.91 6.84
N HIS A 48 -14.83 -12.28 7.91
CA HIS A 48 -15.48 -13.58 8.04
C HIS A 48 -16.59 -13.81 7.01
N LYS A 49 -17.51 -12.85 6.81
CA LYS A 49 -18.62 -12.98 5.84
C LYS A 49 -18.13 -13.16 4.40
N SER A 50 -17.02 -12.52 4.04
CA SER A 50 -16.50 -12.51 2.68
C SER A 50 -15.33 -13.47 2.47
N PHE A 51 -14.94 -14.24 3.49
CA PHE A 51 -13.71 -15.01 3.49
C PHE A 51 -13.58 -15.95 2.27
N HIS A 52 -14.65 -16.67 1.95
CA HIS A 52 -14.72 -17.64 0.84
C HIS A 52 -14.60 -17.03 -0.57
N ARG A 53 -14.68 -15.70 -0.69
CA ARG A 53 -14.73 -14.97 -1.97
C ARG A 53 -13.61 -13.94 -2.13
N VAL A 54 -12.67 -13.91 -1.18
CA VAL A 54 -11.48 -13.04 -1.20
C VAL A 54 -10.24 -13.91 -1.40
N GLU A 55 -9.22 -13.38 -2.05
CA GLU A 55 -7.87 -13.96 -2.11
C GLU A 55 -6.88 -12.93 -1.55
N ILE A 56 -5.83 -13.40 -0.88
CA ILE A 56 -4.72 -12.57 -0.43
C ILE A 56 -3.47 -13.00 -1.17
N ILE A 57 -2.79 -12.04 -1.79
CA ILE A 57 -1.50 -12.26 -2.45
C ILE A 57 -0.41 -11.78 -1.49
N ARG A 58 0.34 -12.72 -0.92
CA ARG A 58 1.56 -12.41 -0.16
C ARG A 58 2.71 -12.18 -1.14
N ILE A 59 3.51 -11.15 -0.92
CA ILE A 59 4.71 -10.91 -1.73
C ILE A 59 5.92 -10.91 -0.81
N ASP A 60 6.80 -11.88 -1.01
CA ASP A 60 8.06 -11.98 -0.29
C ASP A 60 9.09 -11.13 -1.03
N PHE A 61 9.34 -9.92 -0.54
CA PHE A 61 10.24 -8.97 -1.19
C PHE A 61 11.69 -9.44 -1.14
N THR A 62 12.37 -9.36 -2.28
CA THR A 62 13.81 -9.64 -2.40
C THR A 62 14.61 -8.37 -2.60
N GLU A 63 14.06 -7.43 -3.37
CA GLU A 63 14.74 -6.19 -3.76
C GLU A 63 13.73 -5.04 -3.85
N PHE A 64 14.21 -3.82 -3.65
CA PHE A 64 13.41 -2.63 -3.87
C PHE A 64 14.26 -1.46 -4.34
N SER A 65 13.63 -0.51 -5.02
CA SER A 65 14.24 0.77 -5.38
C SER A 65 13.30 1.92 -5.06
N GLY A 66 13.87 3.06 -4.68
CA GLY A 66 13.15 4.27 -4.35
C GLY A 66 13.60 5.43 -5.22
N LYS A 67 12.67 6.28 -5.65
CA LYS A 67 12.95 7.49 -6.39
C LYS A 67 12.08 8.63 -5.89
N ARG A 68 12.65 9.83 -5.78
CA ARG A 68 11.92 11.04 -5.43
C ARG A 68 12.32 12.23 -6.27
N LYS A 69 11.42 13.19 -6.38
CA LYS A 69 11.70 14.54 -6.86
C LYS A 69 11.09 15.55 -5.90
N LYS A 70 11.94 16.43 -5.38
CA LYS A 70 11.53 17.66 -4.68
C LYS A 70 11.89 18.85 -5.56
N VAL A 71 11.00 19.84 -5.66
CA VAL A 71 11.23 21.07 -6.40
C VAL A 71 11.83 22.09 -5.43
N PRO A 72 13.02 22.66 -5.72
CA PRO A 72 13.58 23.72 -4.89
C PRO A 72 12.68 24.96 -4.90
N LEU A 73 12.55 25.65 -3.76
CA LEU A 73 11.73 26.86 -3.58
C LEU A 73 11.99 27.94 -4.64
N ALA A 74 13.25 28.12 -5.07
CA ALA A 74 13.63 29.07 -6.12
C ALA A 74 12.97 28.78 -7.49
N ALA A 75 12.57 27.54 -7.77
CA ALA A 75 11.90 27.14 -9.01
C ALA A 75 10.36 27.12 -8.90
N GLN A 76 9.80 27.47 -7.73
CA GLN A 76 8.37 27.69 -7.52
C GLN A 76 8.00 29.17 -7.76
N GLN A 77 8.84 30.12 -7.35
CA GLN A 77 8.58 31.56 -7.51
C GLN A 77 8.47 32.01 -8.98
N VAL A 78 9.22 31.37 -9.88
CA VAL A 78 9.14 31.62 -11.35
C VAL A 78 7.77 31.23 -11.94
N ARG A 79 6.92 30.50 -11.21
CA ARG A 79 5.60 30.07 -11.71
C ARG A 79 4.43 30.95 -11.23
N THR A 80 4.67 31.88 -10.31
CA THR A 80 3.61 32.72 -9.69
C THR A 80 3.72 34.20 -10.11
N GLY A 81 4.62 34.51 -11.04
CA GLY A 81 4.78 35.86 -11.61
C GLY A 81 4.65 35.85 -13.11
N ASP A 82 3.42 36.04 -13.58
CA ASP A 82 2.97 36.90 -14.70
C ASP A 82 1.44 36.94 -14.68
#